data_AF-A0A8J3WJR2-F1
#
_entry.id   AF-A0A8J3WJR2-F1
#
_cell.length_a   1.000
_cell.length_b   1.000
_cell.length_c   1.000
_cell.angle_alpha   90.00
_cell.angle_beta   90.00
_cell.angle_gamma   90.00
#
_symmetry.space_group_name_H-M   'P 1'
#
loop_
_entity.id
_entity.type
_entity.pdbx_description
1 polymer ?
#
loop_
_entity_poly.entity_id
_entity_poly.type
_entity_poly.pdbx_seq_one_letter_code
_entity_poly.pdbx_strand_id
1 'polypeptide(L)'
;MVHEPIAYGRAKVEAKVKASTVATYLSLLAVLTVLQAVNARLDLIAFLPDVVETLVVPLLPGLITYVAGYMAKHEPRPDLPMAQR
;
A
#
# COMPACT_ATOMS: atom_id res chain seq x y z
N MET A 1 41.35 7.43 -16.19
CA MET A 1 39.96 7.37 -15.68
C MET A 1 40.05 7.11 -14.19
N VAL A 2 39.83 8.12 -13.36
CA VAL A 2 39.90 7.99 -11.89
C VAL A 2 38.49 7.74 -11.41
N HIS A 3 38.22 6.56 -10.85
CA HIS A 3 36.96 6.26 -10.18
C HIS A 3 37.03 6.81 -8.75
N GLU A 4 36.28 7.87 -8.49
CA GLU A 4 36.03 8.35 -7.13
C GLU A 4 35.21 7.29 -6.37
N PRO A 5 35.67 6.78 -5.22
CA PRO A 5 34.91 5.81 -4.45
C PRO A 5 33.70 6.51 -3.79
N ILE A 6 32.49 6.17 -4.22
CA ILE A 6 31.26 6.68 -3.59
C ILE A 6 31.10 6.02 -2.23
N ALA A 7 31.42 6.77 -1.17
CA ALA A 7 31.18 6.36 0.20
C ALA A 7 29.70 6.54 0.57
N TYR A 8 28.93 5.45 0.53
CA TYR A 8 27.56 5.43 1.04
C TYR A 8 27.58 5.42 2.56
N GLY A 9 27.58 6.60 3.18
CA GLY A 9 27.26 6.71 4.61
C GLY A 9 25.88 6.10 4.85
N ARG A 10 25.73 5.28 5.89
CA ARG A 10 24.42 4.72 6.29
C ARG A 10 23.50 5.89 6.69
N ALA A 11 22.74 6.40 5.73
CA ALA A 11 21.77 7.45 5.97
C ALA A 11 20.77 6.93 7.02
N LYS A 12 20.55 7.69 8.09
CA LYS A 12 19.57 7.35 9.11
C LYS A 12 18.18 7.31 8.43
N VAL A 13 17.40 6.27 8.71
CA VAL A 13 16.01 6.18 8.19
C VAL A 13 15.23 7.43 8.61
N GLU A 14 14.73 8.15 7.62
CA GLU A 14 14.02 9.42 7.82
C GLU A 14 12.75 9.22 8.65
N ALA A 15 12.39 10.22 9.47
CA ALA A 15 11.23 10.14 10.35
C ALA A 15 9.91 9.90 9.59
N LYS A 16 9.77 10.49 8.40
CA LYS A 16 8.60 10.28 7.53
C LYS A 16 8.45 8.82 7.09
N VAL A 17 9.57 8.13 6.83
CA VAL A 17 9.57 6.73 6.43
C VAL A 17 9.10 5.87 7.61
N LYS A 18 9.64 6.13 8.81
CA LYS A 18 9.21 5.42 10.03
C LYS A 18 7.72 5.62 10.32
N ALA A 19 7.25 6.86 10.24
CA ALA A 19 5.84 7.18 10.45
C ALA A 19 4.95 6.45 9.43
N SER A 20 5.36 6.43 8.16
CA SER A 20 4.65 5.70 7.10
C SER A 20 4.62 4.20 7.36
N THR A 21 5.76 3.60 7.74
CA THR A 21 5.83 2.17 8.07
C THR A 21 4.92 1.81 9.24
N VAL A 22 4.94 2.59 10.32
CA VAL A 22 4.08 2.36 11.49
C VAL A 22 2.61 2.51 11.10
N ALA A 23 2.26 3.56 10.35
CA ALA A 23 0.90 3.78 9.88
C ALA A 23 0.40 2.61 9.02
N THR A 24 1.22 2.14 8.07
CA THR A 24 0.89 0.97 7.23
C THR A 24 0.69 -0.28 8.08
N TYR A 25 1.61 -0.56 9.02
CA TYR A 25 1.50 -1.73 9.88
C TYR A 25 0.19 -1.71 10.69
N LEU A 26 -0.11 -0.58 11.34
CA LEU A 26 -1.33 -0.44 12.14
C LEU A 26 -2.59 -0.50 11.28
N SER A 27 -2.56 0.06 10.06
CA SER A 27 -3.68 0.00 9.13
C SER A 27 -3.97 -1.43 8.70
N LEU A 28 -2.94 -2.20 8.35
CA LEU A 28 -3.09 -3.62 8.01
C LEU A 28 -3.61 -4.44 9.20
N LEU A 29 -3.13 -4.15 10.41
CA LEU A 29 -3.63 -4.80 11.62
C LEU A 29 -5.12 -4.49 11.84
N ALA A 30 -5.54 -3.24 11.67
CA ALA A 30 -6.94 -2.83 11.80
C ALA A 30 -7.84 -3.49 10.73
N VAL A 31 -7.37 -3.64 9.50
CA VAL A 31 -8.09 -4.38 8.46
C VAL A 31 -8.23 -5.86 8.83
N LEU A 32 -7.14 -6.47 9.32
CA LEU A 32 -7.13 -7.87 9.71
C LEU A 32 -8.10 -8.16 10.86
N THR A 33 -8.20 -7.30 11.87
CA THR A 33 -9.13 -7.50 12.98
C THR A 33 -10.59 -7.48 12.53
N VAL A 34 -10.96 -6.55 11.65
CA VAL A 34 -12.30 -6.50 11.05
C VAL A 34 -12.55 -7.77 10.25
N LEU A 35 -11.59 -8.19 9.42
CA LEU A 35 -11.73 -9.38 8.59
C LEU A 35 -11.96 -10.63 9.45
N GLN A 36 -11.21 -10.80 10.54
CA GLN A 36 -11.40 -11.93 11.46
C GLN A 36 -12.75 -11.90 12.17
N ALA A 37 -13.32 -10.73 12.46
CA ALA A 37 -14.63 -10.61 13.07
C ALA A 37 -15.78 -11.02 12.13
N VAL A 38 -15.58 -10.88 10.81
CA VAL A 38 -16.61 -11.17 9.79
C VAL A 38 -16.40 -12.48 9.04
N ASN A 39 -15.18 -13.05 9.04
CA ASN A 39 -14.81 -14.23 8.25
C ASN A 39 -15.72 -15.45 8.51
N ALA A 40 -16.28 -15.59 9.72
CA ALA A 40 -17.16 -16.70 10.07
C ALA A 40 -18.65 -16.46 9.74
N ARG A 41 -19.03 -15.31 9.16
CA ARG A 41 -20.42 -14.94 8.90
C ARG A 41 -20.75 -15.04 7.40
N LEU A 42 -21.08 -16.25 6.95
CA LEU A 42 -21.53 -16.51 5.57
C LEU A 42 -22.82 -15.77 5.22
N ASP A 43 -23.65 -15.43 6.21
CA ASP A 43 -24.88 -14.64 6.02
C ASP A 43 -24.63 -13.24 5.42
N LEU A 44 -23.42 -12.69 5.57
CA LEU A 44 -23.07 -11.37 5.06
C LEU A 44 -23.10 -11.28 3.52
N ILE A 45 -22.88 -12.42 2.85
CA ILE A 45 -22.84 -12.51 1.39
C ILE A 45 -23.97 -13.39 0.84
N ALA A 46 -24.90 -13.86 1.67
CA ALA A 46 -25.97 -14.76 1.27
C ALA A 46 -26.91 -14.20 0.18
N PHE A 47 -26.89 -12.89 -0.06
CA PHE A 47 -27.63 -12.26 -1.15
C PHE A 47 -26.94 -12.39 -2.52
N LEU A 48 -25.66 -12.76 -2.55
CA LEU A 48 -24.84 -12.84 -3.74
C LEU A 48 -24.95 -14.24 -4.36
N PRO A 49 -25.33 -14.39 -5.63
CA PRO A 49 -25.35 -15.69 -6.30
C PRO A 49 -23.93 -16.27 -6.42
N ASP A 50 -23.77 -17.59 -6.27
CA ASP A 50 -22.47 -18.30 -6.27
C ASP A 50 -21.55 -17.93 -7.45
N VAL A 51 -22.13 -17.73 -8.64
CA VAL A 51 -21.39 -17.35 -9.86
C VAL A 51 -20.80 -15.95 -9.75
N VAL A 52 -21.53 -15.02 -9.14
CA VAL A 52 -21.08 -13.64 -8.92
C VAL A 52 -20.03 -13.61 -7.81
N GLU A 53 -20.24 -14.37 -6.73
CA GLU A 53 -19.25 -14.51 -5.65
C GLU A 53 -17.89 -14.95 -6.18
N THR A 54 -17.87 -16.01 -7.00
CA THR A 54 -16.64 -16.58 -7.58
C THR A 54 -15.84 -15.56 -8.41
N LEU A 55 -16.50 -14.61 -9.05
CA LEU A 55 -15.84 -13.57 -9.84
C LEU A 55 -15.48 -12.34 -9.02
N VAL A 56 -16.35 -11.89 -8.10
CA VAL A 56 -16.18 -10.63 -7.37
C VAL A 56 -15.14 -10.75 -6.25
N VAL A 57 -15.16 -11.86 -5.49
CA VAL A 57 -14.25 -12.07 -4.36
C VAL A 57 -12.77 -11.94 -4.74
N PRO A 58 -12.26 -12.60 -5.81
CA PRO A 58 -10.86 -12.45 -6.22
C PRO A 58 -10.54 -11.07 -6.83
N LEU A 59 -11.54 -10.33 -7.33
CA LEU A 59 -11.33 -8.99 -7.89
C LEU A 59 -11.24 -7.90 -6.82
N LEU A 60 -11.80 -8.12 -5.63
CA LEU A 60 -11.82 -7.14 -4.55
C LEU A 60 -10.42 -6.61 -4.17
N PRO A 61 -9.38 -7.44 -3.96
CA PRO A 61 -8.04 -6.92 -3.65
C PRO A 61 -7.49 -6.00 -4.75
N GLY A 62 -7.72 -6.34 -6.01
CA GLY A 62 -7.31 -5.54 -7.16
C GLY A 62 -8.05 -4.21 -7.24
N LEU A 63 -9.36 -4.22 -7.03
CA LEU A 63 -10.20 -3.01 -7.03
C LEU A 63 -9.82 -2.08 -5.89
N ILE A 64 -9.62 -2.61 -4.67
CA ILE A 64 -9.18 -1.82 -3.52
C ILE A 64 -7.82 -1.18 -3.82
N THR A 65 -6.88 -1.94 -4.38
CA THR A 65 -5.55 -1.43 -4.77
C THR A 65 -5.65 -0.32 -5.81
N TYR A 66 -6.50 -0.50 -6.83
CA TYR A 66 -6.74 0.49 -7.87
C TYR A 66 -7.29 1.80 -7.29
N VAL A 67 -8.36 1.73 -6.49
CA VAL A 67 -8.98 2.92 -5.88
C VAL A 67 -8.01 3.60 -4.92
N ALA A 68 -7.27 2.84 -4.12
CA ALA A 68 -6.26 3.38 -3.22
C ALA A 68 -5.16 4.13 -3.99
N GLY A 69 -4.68 3.56 -5.10
CA GLY A 69 -3.69 4.22 -5.96
C GLY A 69 -4.23 5.46 -6.67
N TYR A 70 -5.49 5.43 -7.10
CA TYR A 70 -6.15 6.57 -7.73
C TYR A 70 -6.34 7.74 -6.76
N MET A 71 -6.72 7.45 -5.51
CA MET A 71 -6.94 8.46 -4.47
C MET A 71 -5.66 8.89 -3.74
N ALA A 72 -4.53 8.20 -3.98
CA ALA A 72 -3.26 8.56 -3.36
C ALA A 72 -2.84 9.98 -3.77
N LYS A 73 -2.40 10.77 -2.79
CA LYS A 73 -1.87 12.12 -3.04
C LYS A 73 -0.48 11.98 -3.69
N HIS A 74 -0.42 12.17 -5.01
CA HIS A 74 0.83 12.19 -5.75
C HIS A 74 1.50 13.56 -5.61
N GLU A 75 2.70 13.61 -5.03
CA GLU A 75 3.51 14.83 -5.06
C GLU A 75 4.23 14.95 -6.41
N PRO A 76 4.16 16.13 -7.08
CA PRO A 76 4.94 16.38 -8.29
C PRO A 76 6.43 16.17 -8.01
N ARG A 77 7.15 15.64 -9.00
CA ARG A 77 8.60 15.48 -8.88
C ARG A 77 9.23 16.88 -8.70
N PRO A 78 10.10 17.08 -7.70
CA PRO A 78 10.82 18.34 -7.58
C PRO A 78 11.66 18.57 -8.85
N ASP A 79 11.65 19.79 -9.37
CA ASP A 79 12.56 20.18 -10.44
C ASP A 79 13.99 20.24 -9.88
N LEU A 80 14.69 19.10 -9.95
CA LEU A 80 16.09 19.03 -9.59
C LEU A 80 16.95 19.69 -10.67
N PRO A 81 18.02 20.42 -10.30
CA PRO A 81 18.99 20.96 -11.25
C PRO A 81 19.54 19.86 -12.16
N MET A 82 19.87 20.17 -13.41
CA MET A 82 20.38 19.18 -14.39
C MET A 82 21.61 18.38 -13.93
N ALA A 83 22.37 18.89 -12.96
CA ALA A 83 23.52 18.20 -12.37
C ALA A 83 23.14 17.13 -11.32
N GLN A 84 21.89 17.10 -10.86
CA GLN A 84 21.35 16.19 -9.84
C GLN A 84 20.16 15.35 -10.34
N ARG A 85 19.79 15.49 -11.62
CA ARG A 85 18.77 14.69 -12.29
C ARG A 85 19.38 13.38 -12.79
#